data_AF-A0A9N8DJ45-F1
#
_entry.id   AF-A0A9N8DJ45-F1
#
_cell.length_a   1.000
_cell.length_b   1.000
_cell.length_c   1.000
_cell.angle_alpha   90.00
_cell.angle_beta   90.00
_cell.angle_gamma   90.00
#
_symmetry.space_group_name_H-M   'P 1'
#
loop_
_entity.id
_entity.type
_entity.pdbx_description
1 polymer ?
#
loop_
_entity_poly.entity_id
_entity_poly.type
_entity_poly.pdbx_seq_one_letter_code
_entity_poly.pdbx_strand_id
1 'polypeptide(L)'
;MTKRRRYHHGESYFVLIGGESCKAQGSPIRSERDSQHTSVPFIGDAYKSLRMAGIPRDRIITICQLQDYRTTLIMGAEGDLVSSKGVSPRFYRKQLEETDLHCQLLLDEGGADYDFEMVNPATVWSVLSGEASRKCPKVVPLNYCSALFFAVYSHGDSHAADASAMMGGKTENHHLNAEWFAHFPYRYPSKRHDLLDFVATENAGGMAPYHLYSTQLRLIFHRLFAANPSRPVVGLLNYCTSGGNLEFMRRPSVVQRLGVDGWPLFLMASSGGSTDSLVAGLWQSVFRLLSSCLHPPATGLQQQYTFESLFEAAVCAYHKENVYDLLNECKERAFSERVWELDFSFQEGNNNKNAVSDPWHAEWNTKCREALRDLQEAYTRGEAFRVLHRDHARGIADGVANHPRRPNHVVVWARGVNNDWRKIPHSRPYRCPITAYRGIHAGCEVDLAAIVVDAFAAIAKPEFVCGRSSGIHQASVSTTML
;
A
#
# COMPACT_ATOMS: atom_id res chain seq x y z
N MET A 1 -16.20 -38.10 3.39
CA MET A 1 -17.34 -37.22 3.00
C MET A 1 -17.46 -36.09 4.00
N THR A 2 -16.84 -34.95 3.72
CA THR A 2 -16.94 -33.73 4.54
C THR A 2 -18.30 -33.08 4.31
N LYS A 3 -19.12 -32.98 5.36
CA LYS A 3 -20.40 -32.25 5.32
C LYS A 3 -20.10 -30.79 4.97
N ARG A 4 -20.44 -30.37 3.74
CA ARG A 4 -20.52 -28.94 3.37
C ARG A 4 -21.55 -28.28 4.29
N ARG A 5 -21.10 -27.54 5.30
CA ARG A 5 -21.97 -26.69 6.12
C ARG A 5 -22.67 -25.70 5.19
N ARG A 6 -24.00 -25.70 5.19
CA ARG A 6 -24.78 -24.65 4.53
C ARG A 6 -24.55 -23.36 5.33
N TYR A 7 -23.83 -22.42 4.75
CA TYR A 7 -23.70 -21.07 5.30
C TYR A 7 -25.08 -20.43 5.27
N HIS A 8 -25.59 -19.95 6.41
CA HIS A 8 -26.73 -19.06 6.43
C HIS A 8 -26.38 -17.82 5.60
N HIS A 9 -27.31 -17.32 4.78
CA HIS A 9 -27.17 -16.11 3.97
C HIS A 9 -27.02 -14.87 4.87
N GLY A 10 -25.87 -14.73 5.52
CA GLY A 10 -25.47 -13.48 6.18
C GLY A 10 -25.03 -12.47 5.13
N GLU A 11 -24.98 -11.22 5.55
CA GLU A 11 -24.60 -10.10 4.69
C GLU A 11 -23.12 -9.79 4.84
N SER A 12 -22.48 -9.43 3.75
CA SER A 12 -21.06 -9.07 3.76
C SER A 12 -20.88 -7.58 3.99
N TYR A 13 -19.85 -7.22 4.75
CA TYR A 13 -19.58 -5.83 5.14
C TYR A 13 -18.22 -5.36 4.63
N PHE A 14 -18.16 -4.08 4.25
CA PHE A 14 -16.96 -3.41 3.75
C PHE A 14 -16.61 -2.25 4.68
N VAL A 15 -15.36 -2.17 5.12
CA VAL A 15 -14.88 -1.07 5.98
C VAL A 15 -13.70 -0.38 5.29
N LEU A 16 -13.89 0.88 4.91
CA LEU A 16 -12.88 1.72 4.25
C LEU A 16 -12.32 2.72 5.26
N ILE A 17 -11.00 2.71 5.48
CA ILE A 17 -10.34 3.43 6.56
C ILE A 17 -9.23 4.30 5.98
N GLY A 18 -9.36 5.62 6.09
CA GLY A 18 -8.34 6.62 5.77
C GLY A 18 -7.74 7.21 7.03
N GLY A 19 -6.44 6.99 7.27
CA GLY A 19 -5.73 7.36 8.50
C GLY A 19 -4.86 8.62 8.41
N GLU A 20 -4.81 9.28 7.26
CA GLU A 20 -3.85 10.38 7.06
C GLU A 20 -4.36 11.70 7.62
N SER A 21 -3.50 12.41 8.33
CA SER A 21 -3.81 13.74 8.85
C SER A 21 -3.67 14.84 7.80
N CYS A 22 -4.77 15.55 7.53
CA CYS A 22 -4.75 16.78 6.73
C CYS A 22 -3.80 17.87 7.27
N LYS A 23 -3.41 17.82 8.56
CA LYS A 23 -2.53 18.82 9.19
C LYS A 23 -1.08 18.37 9.25
N ALA A 24 -0.83 17.07 9.43
CA ALA A 24 0.52 16.56 9.65
C ALA A 24 1.15 15.87 8.43
N GLN A 25 0.33 15.26 7.57
CA GLN A 25 0.73 14.22 6.63
C GLN A 25 0.26 14.48 5.20
N GLY A 26 -1.01 14.83 5.03
CA GLY A 26 -1.63 15.16 3.74
C GLY A 26 -1.88 16.66 3.54
N SER A 27 -1.20 17.52 4.29
CA SER A 27 -1.43 18.97 4.20
C SER A 27 -0.75 19.57 2.98
N PRO A 28 -1.47 20.35 2.15
CA PRO A 28 -0.85 21.23 1.14
C PRO A 28 0.26 22.13 1.71
N ILE A 29 0.22 22.39 3.02
CA ILE A 29 1.08 23.33 3.74
C ILE A 29 2.53 22.84 3.90
N ARG A 30 2.77 21.52 3.96
CA ARG A 30 4.08 20.96 4.35
C ARG A 30 4.94 20.50 3.18
N SER A 31 4.33 20.13 2.06
CA SER A 31 5.06 19.80 0.85
C SER A 31 4.26 20.29 -0.34
N GLU A 32 4.90 21.03 -1.24
CA GLU A 32 4.40 21.24 -2.61
C GLU A 32 4.32 19.92 -3.41
N ARG A 33 4.50 18.76 -2.76
CA ARG A 33 4.27 17.44 -3.35
C ARG A 33 2.77 17.31 -3.61
N ASP A 34 2.48 16.91 -4.84
CA ASP A 34 1.13 16.77 -5.37
C ASP A 34 0.20 15.97 -4.43
N SER A 35 -1.10 16.26 -4.57
CA SER A 35 -2.34 15.72 -3.99
C SER A 35 -2.42 14.22 -3.65
N GLN A 36 -1.44 13.45 -4.05
CA GLN A 36 -1.40 12.00 -3.98
C GLN A 36 -1.26 11.46 -2.55
N HIS A 37 -0.95 12.29 -1.56
CA HIS A 37 -0.71 11.87 -0.16
C HIS A 37 -1.88 12.15 0.78
N THR A 38 -3.13 12.14 0.27
CA THR A 38 -4.32 12.17 1.13
C THR A 38 -5.19 10.95 0.84
N SER A 39 -5.61 10.26 1.90
CA SER A 39 -6.43 9.05 1.80
C SER A 39 -7.84 9.34 1.26
N VAL A 40 -8.32 10.58 1.34
CA VAL A 40 -9.73 10.93 1.09
C VAL A 40 -10.17 10.63 -0.35
N PRO A 41 -9.46 11.08 -1.41
CA PRO A 41 -9.81 10.70 -2.78
C PRO A 41 -9.82 9.18 -3.01
N PHE A 42 -8.85 8.45 -2.45
CA PHE A 42 -8.78 7.00 -2.57
C PHE A 42 -9.96 6.29 -1.90
N ILE A 43 -10.41 6.80 -0.74
CA ILE A 43 -11.61 6.31 -0.06
C ILE A 43 -12.85 6.59 -0.91
N GLY A 44 -12.96 7.78 -1.52
CA GLY A 44 -14.05 8.14 -2.43
C GLY A 44 -14.13 7.20 -3.65
N ASP A 45 -13.00 6.93 -4.30
CA ASP A 45 -12.93 6.01 -5.44
C ASP A 45 -13.28 4.57 -5.05
N ALA A 46 -12.74 4.06 -3.94
CA ALA A 46 -13.07 2.73 -3.42
C ALA A 46 -14.56 2.61 -3.09
N TYR A 47 -15.11 3.64 -2.44
CA TYR A 47 -16.53 3.74 -2.14
C TYR A 47 -17.38 3.66 -3.41
N LYS A 48 -17.04 4.49 -4.41
CA LYS A 48 -17.70 4.49 -5.72
C LYS A 48 -17.61 3.14 -6.42
N SER A 49 -16.44 2.50 -6.42
CA SER A 49 -16.22 1.16 -6.96
C SER A 49 -17.11 0.09 -6.32
N LEU A 50 -17.29 0.12 -4.99
CA LEU A 50 -18.17 -0.80 -4.28
C LEU A 50 -19.65 -0.52 -4.56
N ARG A 51 -20.05 0.76 -4.61
CA ARG A 51 -21.43 1.14 -4.93
C ARG A 51 -21.82 0.77 -6.36
N MET A 52 -20.93 1.00 -7.33
CA MET A 52 -21.10 0.55 -8.71
C MET A 52 -21.17 -0.98 -8.83
N ALA A 53 -20.53 -1.69 -7.91
CA ALA A 53 -20.64 -3.14 -7.79
C ALA A 53 -21.95 -3.64 -7.16
N GLY A 54 -22.87 -2.75 -6.81
CA GLY A 54 -24.17 -3.09 -6.22
C GLY A 54 -24.14 -3.31 -4.71
N ILE A 55 -23.01 -3.05 -4.03
CA ILE A 55 -22.94 -3.14 -2.57
C ILE A 55 -23.71 -1.95 -1.97
N PRO A 56 -24.72 -2.16 -1.12
CA PRO A 56 -25.55 -1.07 -0.59
C PRO A 56 -24.81 -0.23 0.47
N ARG A 57 -25.18 1.05 0.61
CA ARG A 57 -24.56 2.05 1.51
C ARG A 57 -24.45 1.59 2.97
N ASP A 58 -25.47 0.88 3.45
CA ASP A 58 -25.59 0.40 4.83
C ASP A 58 -24.57 -0.72 5.15
N ARG A 59 -24.07 -1.42 4.13
CA ARG A 59 -23.02 -2.44 4.24
C ARG A 59 -21.61 -1.90 4.02
N ILE A 60 -21.45 -0.62 3.70
CA ILE A 60 -20.15 0.05 3.59
C ILE A 60 -20.01 1.01 4.77
N ILE A 61 -18.93 0.88 5.54
CA ILE A 61 -18.58 1.76 6.65
C ILE A 61 -17.33 2.56 6.26
N THR A 62 -17.40 3.88 6.28
CA THR A 62 -16.28 4.77 5.93
C THR A 62 -15.76 5.51 7.16
N ILE A 63 -14.46 5.41 7.42
CA ILE A 63 -13.74 6.14 8.47
C ILE A 63 -12.69 7.01 7.76
N CYS A 64 -12.98 8.28 7.50
CA CYS A 64 -12.04 9.18 6.83
C CYS A 64 -12.36 10.66 7.13
N GLN A 65 -11.35 11.53 6.99
CA GLN A 65 -11.48 12.97 7.24
C GLN A 65 -12.15 13.72 6.07
N LEU A 66 -13.30 13.27 5.57
CA LEU A 66 -13.90 13.83 4.36
C LEU A 66 -14.25 15.32 4.53
N GLN A 67 -15.11 15.66 5.48
CA GLN A 67 -15.54 17.03 5.74
C GLN A 67 -14.45 17.86 6.41
N ASP A 68 -13.63 17.26 7.28
CA ASP A 68 -12.50 17.96 7.89
C ASP A 68 -11.46 18.41 6.84
N TYR A 69 -11.14 17.52 5.89
CA TYR A 69 -10.25 17.83 4.77
C TYR A 69 -10.85 18.88 3.84
N ARG A 70 -12.12 18.71 3.44
CA ARG A 70 -12.83 19.70 2.60
C ARG A 70 -12.90 21.07 3.26
N THR A 71 -13.19 21.15 4.55
CA THR A 71 -13.19 22.41 5.31
C THR A 71 -11.83 23.09 5.24
N THR A 72 -10.75 22.33 5.42
CA THR A 72 -9.38 22.84 5.28
C THR A 72 -9.10 23.38 3.88
N LEU A 73 -9.55 22.67 2.84
CA LEU A 73 -9.38 23.10 1.45
C LEU A 73 -10.19 24.36 1.12
N ILE A 74 -11.43 24.47 1.60
CA ILE A 74 -12.29 25.66 1.42
C ILE A 74 -11.62 26.88 2.06
N MET A 75 -11.20 26.77 3.33
CA MET A 75 -10.49 27.85 4.03
C MET A 75 -9.21 28.26 3.29
N GLY A 76 -8.46 27.30 2.74
CA GLY A 76 -7.28 27.58 1.92
C GLY A 76 -7.61 28.26 0.58
N ALA A 77 -8.72 27.88 -0.05
CA ALA A 77 -9.21 28.45 -1.31
C ALA A 77 -9.71 29.89 -1.20
N GLU A 78 -10.24 30.24 -0.02
CA GLU A 78 -10.71 31.58 0.37
C GLU A 78 -9.56 32.48 0.85
N GLY A 79 -8.41 31.89 1.22
CA GLY A 79 -7.25 32.61 1.74
C GLY A 79 -7.28 32.82 3.26
N ASP A 80 -8.25 32.22 3.95
CA ASP A 80 -8.47 32.35 5.39
C ASP A 80 -7.60 31.39 6.22
N LEU A 81 -6.91 30.46 5.57
CA LEU A 81 -6.00 29.55 6.22
C LEU A 81 -4.71 30.28 6.62
N VAL A 82 -4.67 30.77 7.87
CA VAL A 82 -3.55 31.50 8.49
C VAL A 82 -2.20 30.79 8.35
N SER A 83 -2.22 29.46 8.22
CA SER A 83 -1.04 28.60 8.08
C SER A 83 -0.66 28.28 6.63
N SER A 84 -1.17 28.97 5.62
CA SER A 84 -1.02 28.59 4.20
C SER A 84 0.41 28.61 3.65
N LYS A 85 1.45 29.03 4.39
CA LYS A 85 2.89 28.95 4.05
C LYS A 85 3.22 29.19 2.56
N GLY A 86 2.61 30.19 1.92
CA GLY A 86 2.89 30.53 0.52
C GLY A 86 2.19 29.64 -0.54
N VAL A 87 1.35 28.69 -0.14
CA VAL A 87 0.51 27.90 -1.05
C VAL A 87 -0.60 28.78 -1.60
N SER A 88 -0.71 28.85 -2.93
CA SER A 88 -1.72 29.70 -3.60
C SER A 88 -3.15 29.22 -3.32
N PRO A 89 -4.13 30.13 -3.10
CA PRO A 89 -5.55 29.78 -3.06
C PRO A 89 -6.05 28.98 -4.29
N ARG A 90 -5.41 29.17 -5.45
CA ARG A 90 -5.71 28.39 -6.65
C ARG A 90 -5.39 26.90 -6.49
N PHE A 91 -4.32 26.56 -5.75
CA PHE A 91 -3.96 25.18 -5.47
C PHE A 91 -5.07 24.51 -4.64
N TYR A 92 -5.50 25.15 -3.56
CA TYR A 92 -6.59 24.64 -2.71
C TYR A 92 -7.90 24.45 -3.47
N ARG A 93 -8.27 25.38 -4.37
CA ARG A 93 -9.45 25.21 -5.24
C ARG A 93 -9.35 23.97 -6.13
N LYS A 94 -8.20 23.79 -6.79
CA LYS A 94 -7.95 22.59 -7.61
C LYS A 94 -8.06 21.32 -6.78
N GLN A 95 -7.50 21.32 -5.57
CA GLN A 95 -7.58 20.18 -4.66
C GLN A 95 -9.01 19.89 -4.18
N LEU A 96 -9.79 20.93 -3.94
CA LEU A 96 -11.20 20.80 -3.58
C LEU A 96 -12.00 20.20 -4.73
N GLU A 97 -11.80 20.69 -5.95
CA GLU A 97 -12.43 20.17 -7.17
C GLU A 97 -12.08 18.68 -7.41
N GLU A 98 -10.81 18.32 -7.27
CA GLU A 98 -10.36 16.92 -7.37
C GLU A 98 -11.01 16.05 -6.28
N THR A 99 -11.01 16.50 -5.03
CA THR A 99 -11.60 15.77 -3.90
C THR A 99 -13.10 15.56 -4.09
N ASP A 100 -13.82 16.61 -4.49
CA ASP A 100 -15.26 16.56 -4.73
C ASP A 100 -15.58 15.61 -5.89
N LEU A 101 -14.76 15.60 -6.97
CA LEU A 101 -14.92 14.67 -8.08
C LEU A 101 -14.79 13.19 -7.62
N HIS A 102 -13.76 12.87 -6.85
CA HIS A 102 -13.52 11.50 -6.36
C HIS A 102 -14.54 11.07 -5.30
N CYS A 103 -15.02 12.02 -4.48
CA CYS A 103 -15.93 11.74 -3.36
C CYS A 103 -17.40 12.03 -3.67
N GLN A 104 -17.77 12.44 -4.88
CA GLN A 104 -19.10 12.92 -5.23
C GLN A 104 -20.21 11.98 -4.73
N LEU A 105 -20.12 10.68 -5.06
CA LEU A 105 -21.14 9.72 -4.65
C LEU A 105 -21.19 9.53 -3.12
N LEU A 106 -20.05 9.56 -2.45
CA LEU A 106 -20.00 9.47 -0.99
C LEU A 106 -20.65 10.70 -0.34
N LEU A 107 -20.39 11.89 -0.89
CA LEU A 107 -21.01 13.14 -0.44
C LEU A 107 -22.53 13.13 -0.67
N ASP A 108 -22.98 12.70 -1.85
CA ASP A 108 -24.40 12.60 -2.21
C ASP A 108 -25.17 11.62 -1.31
N GLU A 109 -24.50 10.56 -0.85
CA GLU A 109 -25.07 9.55 0.07
C GLU A 109 -24.79 9.85 1.56
N GLY A 110 -24.53 11.12 1.91
CA GLY A 110 -24.48 11.63 3.28
C GLY A 110 -23.09 11.75 3.92
N GLY A 111 -22.02 11.51 3.15
CA GLY A 111 -20.63 11.63 3.61
C GLY A 111 -20.10 10.41 4.35
N ALA A 112 -18.95 10.59 5.01
CA ALA A 112 -18.29 9.54 5.78
C ALA A 112 -19.11 9.14 7.02
N ASP A 113 -19.12 7.85 7.39
CA ASP A 113 -19.79 7.40 8.62
C ASP A 113 -19.06 7.94 9.87
N TYR A 114 -17.74 8.08 9.77
CA TYR A 114 -16.88 8.62 10.81
C TYR A 114 -15.91 9.64 10.22
N ASP A 115 -15.98 10.87 10.74
CA ASP A 115 -15.25 12.06 10.28
C ASP A 115 -14.71 12.85 11.49
N PHE A 116 -13.91 13.89 11.25
CA PHE A 116 -13.26 14.71 12.28
C PHE A 116 -12.61 13.83 13.36
N GLU A 117 -12.78 14.17 14.65
CA GLU A 117 -12.20 13.45 15.79
C GLU A 117 -12.55 11.96 15.87
N MET A 118 -13.59 11.51 15.14
CA MET A 118 -13.94 10.08 15.08
C MET A 118 -12.99 9.28 14.18
N VAL A 119 -12.14 9.93 13.39
CA VAL A 119 -11.06 9.28 12.62
C VAL A 119 -9.88 9.01 13.53
N ASN A 120 -10.05 8.02 14.40
CA ASN A 120 -9.04 7.60 15.37
C ASN A 120 -9.02 6.06 15.47
N PRO A 121 -7.95 5.47 16.03
CA PRO A 121 -7.83 4.02 16.10
C PRO A 121 -8.88 3.32 16.99
N ALA A 122 -9.45 4.02 17.99
CA ALA A 122 -10.51 3.47 18.85
C ALA A 122 -11.82 3.24 18.09
N THR A 123 -12.11 4.12 17.11
CA THR A 123 -13.24 3.95 16.20
C THR A 123 -13.03 2.72 15.32
N VAL A 124 -11.83 2.54 14.76
CA VAL A 124 -11.49 1.33 13.97
C VAL A 124 -11.70 0.06 14.80
N TRP A 125 -11.19 0.06 16.03
CA TRP A 125 -11.40 -1.05 16.95
C TRP A 125 -12.88 -1.35 17.16
N SER A 126 -13.66 -0.32 17.46
CA SER A 126 -15.08 -0.46 17.78
C SER A 126 -15.88 -0.94 16.55
N VAL A 127 -15.59 -0.39 15.37
CA VAL A 127 -16.22 -0.77 14.10
C VAL A 127 -15.91 -2.21 13.74
N LEU A 128 -14.64 -2.61 13.72
CA LEU A 128 -14.25 -3.96 13.31
C LEU A 128 -14.63 -5.02 14.36
N SER A 129 -14.65 -4.66 15.65
CA SER A 129 -15.06 -5.57 16.73
C SER A 129 -16.58 -5.61 16.96
N GLY A 130 -17.37 -4.81 16.22
CA GLY A 130 -18.83 -4.75 16.40
C GLY A 130 -19.30 -4.12 17.70
N GLU A 131 -18.49 -3.26 18.33
CA GLU A 131 -18.80 -2.57 19.59
C GLU A 131 -19.60 -1.28 19.33
N ALA A 132 -20.88 -1.41 19.00
CA ALA A 132 -21.74 -0.26 18.75
C ALA A 132 -21.89 0.60 20.03
N SER A 133 -21.89 1.92 19.86
CA SER A 133 -22.17 2.87 20.93
C SER A 133 -22.87 4.12 20.40
N ARG A 134 -23.34 5.00 21.29
CA ARG A 134 -23.94 6.28 20.88
C ARG A 134 -23.00 7.13 20.02
N LYS A 135 -21.67 7.02 20.22
CA LYS A 135 -20.65 7.73 19.44
C LYS A 135 -20.13 6.93 18.24
N CYS A 136 -20.39 5.63 18.22
CA CYS A 136 -19.96 4.72 17.16
C CYS A 136 -21.14 3.81 16.77
N PRO A 137 -22.20 4.35 16.15
CA PRO A 137 -23.45 3.61 15.99
C PRO A 137 -23.39 2.56 14.87
N LYS A 138 -22.57 2.77 13.84
CA LYS A 138 -22.46 1.90 12.68
C LYS A 138 -21.19 1.05 12.75
N VAL A 139 -21.34 -0.22 13.06
CA VAL A 139 -20.24 -1.17 13.26
C VAL A 139 -20.50 -2.45 12.47
N VAL A 140 -19.47 -3.29 12.30
CA VAL A 140 -19.64 -4.60 11.68
C VAL A 140 -20.48 -5.49 12.61
N PRO A 141 -21.62 -6.04 12.17
CA PRO A 141 -22.48 -6.81 13.05
C PRO A 141 -21.91 -8.19 13.32
N LEU A 142 -21.61 -8.50 14.58
CA LEU A 142 -20.99 -9.77 14.94
C LEU A 142 -21.87 -11.00 14.66
N ASN A 143 -23.19 -10.86 14.69
CA ASN A 143 -24.10 -12.02 14.66
C ASN A 143 -24.56 -12.44 13.25
N TYR A 144 -24.53 -11.53 12.28
CA TYR A 144 -25.09 -11.80 10.95
C TYR A 144 -24.20 -11.34 9.78
N CYS A 145 -23.04 -10.74 10.06
CA CYS A 145 -22.02 -10.53 9.04
C CYS A 145 -21.49 -11.89 8.58
N SER A 146 -21.69 -12.24 7.30
CA SER A 146 -21.19 -13.49 6.71
C SER A 146 -19.72 -13.39 6.37
N ALA A 147 -19.29 -12.26 5.83
CA ALA A 147 -17.91 -11.96 5.43
C ALA A 147 -17.56 -10.49 5.67
N LEU A 148 -16.30 -10.23 5.97
CA LEU A 148 -15.78 -8.89 6.21
C LEU A 148 -14.64 -8.59 5.23
N PHE A 149 -14.76 -7.50 4.49
CA PHE A 149 -13.65 -6.86 3.79
C PHE A 149 -13.30 -5.56 4.53
N PHE A 150 -12.03 -5.32 4.82
CA PHE A 150 -11.58 -4.03 5.31
C PHE A 150 -10.33 -3.55 4.58
N ALA A 151 -10.16 -2.24 4.46
CA ALA A 151 -9.00 -1.66 3.82
C ALA A 151 -8.54 -0.40 4.56
N VAL A 152 -7.25 -0.33 4.88
CA VAL A 152 -6.61 0.80 5.55
C VAL A 152 -5.69 1.49 4.55
N TYR A 153 -5.93 2.76 4.28
CA TYR A 153 -5.04 3.63 3.54
C TYR A 153 -4.49 4.69 4.50
N SER A 154 -3.17 4.69 4.72
CA SER A 154 -2.54 5.62 5.64
C SER A 154 -1.03 5.76 5.38
N HIS A 155 -0.38 6.67 6.09
CA HIS A 155 1.02 6.47 6.46
C HIS A 155 1.15 5.39 7.52
N GLY A 156 2.33 4.79 7.59
CA GLY A 156 2.69 3.89 8.67
C GLY A 156 4.19 3.88 8.90
N ASP A 157 4.56 3.29 10.01
CA ASP A 157 5.95 3.17 10.43
C ASP A 157 6.04 2.04 11.47
N SER A 158 7.22 1.87 12.05
CA SER A 158 7.49 0.94 13.12
C SER A 158 8.45 1.53 14.14
N HIS A 159 8.36 1.06 15.37
CA HIS A 159 9.39 1.31 16.38
C HIS A 159 9.79 0.02 17.08
N ALA A 160 10.94 0.00 17.74
CA ALA A 160 11.35 -1.17 18.52
C ALA A 160 10.32 -1.47 19.63
N ALA A 161 10.00 -2.75 19.84
CA ALA A 161 9.11 -3.22 20.89
C ALA A 161 9.84 -3.40 22.24
N ASP A 162 11.18 -3.42 22.24
CA ASP A 162 12.00 -3.53 23.45
C ASP A 162 13.14 -2.48 23.38
N ALA A 163 13.23 -1.65 24.41
CA ALA A 163 14.29 -0.64 24.54
C ALA A 163 15.69 -1.26 24.62
N SER A 164 15.82 -2.49 25.14
CA SER A 164 17.10 -3.19 25.27
C SER A 164 17.66 -3.65 23.91
N ALA A 165 16.78 -3.86 22.91
CA ALA A 165 17.18 -4.28 21.58
C ALA A 165 18.00 -3.19 20.84
N MET A 166 17.84 -1.91 21.19
CA MET A 166 18.58 -0.80 20.56
C MET A 166 20.05 -0.72 20.97
N MET A 167 20.44 -1.29 22.11
CA MET A 167 21.80 -1.22 22.64
C MET A 167 22.74 -2.32 22.09
N GLY A 168 22.18 -3.27 21.32
CA GLY A 168 22.83 -4.53 20.96
C GLY A 168 23.55 -4.57 19.61
N GLY A 169 23.88 -3.44 18.97
CA GLY A 169 24.87 -3.31 17.86
C GLY A 169 24.75 -4.22 16.62
N LYS A 170 23.75 -5.09 16.51
CA LYS A 170 23.53 -6.02 15.39
C LYS A 170 22.21 -5.71 14.73
N THR A 171 22.31 -4.92 13.66
CA THR A 171 21.22 -4.34 12.86
C THR A 171 20.29 -5.37 12.18
N GLU A 172 20.69 -6.63 12.03
CA GLU A 172 19.99 -7.57 11.12
C GLU A 172 18.68 -8.18 11.67
N ASN A 173 18.39 -8.12 12.98
CA ASN A 173 17.17 -8.70 13.57
C ASN A 173 16.16 -7.66 14.11
N HIS A 174 16.40 -6.36 13.92
CA HIS A 174 15.55 -5.31 14.51
C HIS A 174 14.10 -5.34 14.04
N HIS A 175 13.87 -5.65 12.76
CA HIS A 175 12.52 -5.74 12.21
C HIS A 175 11.70 -6.84 12.90
N LEU A 176 12.34 -7.89 13.41
CA LEU A 176 11.60 -8.97 14.06
C LEU A 176 11.06 -8.57 15.45
N ASN A 177 11.61 -7.54 16.07
CA ASN A 177 11.19 -7.03 17.37
C ASN A 177 10.58 -5.63 17.24
N ALA A 178 9.99 -5.30 16.11
CA ALA A 178 9.30 -4.05 15.89
C ALA A 178 7.81 -4.17 16.23
N GLU A 179 7.21 -3.04 16.58
CA GLU A 179 5.77 -2.83 16.60
C GLU A 179 5.44 -1.89 15.44
N TRP A 180 4.61 -2.37 14.50
CA TRP A 180 4.22 -1.64 13.29
C TRP A 180 2.84 -1.02 13.46
N PHE A 181 2.64 0.15 12.88
CA PHE A 181 1.38 0.88 13.02
C PHE A 181 1.01 1.70 11.80
N ALA A 182 -0.29 1.93 11.65
CA ALA A 182 -0.83 2.97 10.77
C ALA A 182 -1.09 4.25 11.57
N HIS A 183 -0.75 5.40 11.01
CA HIS A 183 -1.05 6.69 11.62
C HIS A 183 -2.54 7.04 11.53
N PHE A 184 -3.02 7.85 12.48
CA PHE A 184 -4.35 8.45 12.50
C PHE A 184 -4.25 9.93 12.85
N PRO A 185 -5.17 10.76 12.34
CA PRO A 185 -5.17 12.20 12.59
C PRO A 185 -5.51 12.58 14.03
N TYR A 186 -6.33 11.77 14.69
CA TYR A 186 -6.79 12.05 16.03
C TYR A 186 -6.42 10.94 17.01
N ARG A 187 -6.12 11.39 18.22
CA ARG A 187 -5.80 10.51 19.36
C ARG A 187 -6.99 9.67 19.79
N TYR A 188 -6.72 8.55 20.46
CA TYR A 188 -7.74 7.88 21.27
C TYR A 188 -8.47 8.88 22.17
N PRO A 189 -9.79 8.69 22.36
CA PRO A 189 -10.49 9.29 23.48
C PRO A 189 -9.81 8.85 24.78
N SER A 190 -9.62 9.76 25.74
CA SER A 190 -8.90 9.47 26.99
C SER A 190 -9.43 8.26 27.79
N LYS A 191 -10.69 7.88 27.55
CA LYS A 191 -11.37 6.74 28.18
C LYS A 191 -11.04 5.38 27.56
N ARG A 192 -10.29 5.33 26.46
CA ARG A 192 -9.92 4.10 25.73
C ARG A 192 -8.41 3.83 25.72
N HIS A 193 -7.69 4.33 26.71
CA HIS A 193 -6.24 4.09 26.85
C HIS A 193 -5.92 2.62 27.16
N ASP A 194 -6.91 1.86 27.66
CA ASP A 194 -6.83 0.41 27.84
C ASP A 194 -6.45 -0.35 26.55
N LEU A 195 -6.73 0.24 25.38
CA LEU A 195 -6.34 -0.31 24.09
C LEU A 195 -4.84 -0.24 23.82
N LEU A 196 -4.06 0.45 24.65
CA LEU A 196 -2.60 0.53 24.55
C LEU A 196 -1.89 -0.37 25.57
N ASP A 197 -2.60 -0.93 26.56
CA ASP A 197 -2.00 -1.70 27.67
C ASP A 197 -1.25 -2.97 27.22
N PHE A 198 -1.53 -3.45 26.02
CA PHE A 198 -0.93 -4.65 25.43
C PHE A 198 -0.05 -4.35 24.20
N VAL A 199 0.21 -3.06 23.94
CA VAL A 199 1.07 -2.60 22.85
C VAL A 199 2.39 -2.14 23.46
N ALA A 200 3.52 -2.54 22.86
CA ALA A 200 4.79 -1.91 23.20
C ALA A 200 4.73 -0.45 22.77
N THR A 201 4.69 0.51 23.70
CA THR A 201 4.52 1.94 23.39
C THR A 201 5.68 2.79 23.90
N GLU A 202 6.63 2.18 24.59
CA GLU A 202 7.76 2.82 25.25
C GLU A 202 8.59 3.65 24.27
N ASN A 203 8.74 3.17 23.04
CA ASN A 203 9.50 3.82 21.97
C ASN A 203 8.63 4.64 21.00
N ALA A 204 7.31 4.70 21.21
CA ALA A 204 6.39 5.48 20.37
C ALA A 204 6.32 6.96 20.79
N GLY A 205 6.90 7.30 21.96
CA GLY A 205 6.78 8.64 22.55
C GLY A 205 5.33 9.05 22.79
N GLY A 206 5.05 10.35 22.76
CA GLY A 206 3.69 10.89 22.93
C GLY A 206 2.71 10.59 21.80
N MET A 207 3.14 9.87 20.75
CA MET A 207 2.34 9.62 19.54
C MET A 207 1.60 8.29 19.57
N ALA A 208 1.86 7.40 20.53
CA ALA A 208 1.15 6.12 20.65
C ALA A 208 -0.38 6.23 20.53
N PRO A 209 -1.04 7.27 21.08
CA PRO A 209 -2.48 7.39 20.95
C PRO A 209 -2.99 7.71 19.54
N TYR A 210 -2.12 8.02 18.58
CA TYR A 210 -2.47 8.33 17.20
C TYR A 210 -2.23 7.14 16.27
N HIS A 211 -1.91 5.97 16.81
CA HIS A 211 -1.45 4.83 16.03
C HIS A 211 -2.44 3.66 16.16
N LEU A 212 -2.84 3.10 15.02
CA LEU A 212 -3.47 1.79 14.97
C LEU A 212 -2.37 0.74 14.84
N TYR A 213 -2.14 0.04 15.93
CA TYR A 213 -1.06 -0.94 16.04
C TYR A 213 -1.43 -2.28 15.43
N SER A 214 -0.43 -2.95 14.87
CA SER A 214 -0.57 -4.31 14.34
C SER A 214 -0.99 -5.29 15.43
N THR A 215 -0.51 -5.11 16.66
CA THR A 215 -0.99 -5.88 17.82
C THR A 215 -2.50 -5.72 18.04
N GLN A 216 -3.05 -4.53 17.87
CA GLN A 216 -4.49 -4.29 18.01
C GLN A 216 -5.29 -4.99 16.91
N LEU A 217 -4.85 -4.92 15.66
CA LEU A 217 -5.47 -5.65 14.55
C LEU A 217 -5.53 -7.16 14.82
N ARG A 218 -4.47 -7.75 15.37
CA ARG A 218 -4.47 -9.18 15.73
C ARG A 218 -5.49 -9.52 16.81
N LEU A 219 -5.68 -8.66 17.81
CA LEU A 219 -6.71 -8.87 18.83
C LEU A 219 -8.13 -8.70 18.27
N ILE A 220 -8.33 -7.77 17.34
CA ILE A 220 -9.59 -7.63 16.61
C ILE A 220 -9.89 -8.93 15.86
N PHE A 221 -8.91 -9.50 15.13
CA PHE A 221 -9.09 -10.78 14.45
C PHE A 221 -9.40 -11.92 15.41
N HIS A 222 -8.68 -12.02 16.52
CA HIS A 222 -8.95 -13.02 17.54
C HIS A 222 -10.40 -12.93 18.05
N ARG A 223 -10.90 -11.71 18.32
CA ARG A 223 -12.30 -11.50 18.73
C ARG A 223 -13.30 -11.88 17.63
N LEU A 224 -13.04 -11.49 16.39
CA LEU A 224 -13.87 -11.85 15.24
C LEU A 224 -14.00 -13.37 15.08
N PHE A 225 -12.88 -14.10 15.15
CA PHE A 225 -12.86 -15.55 14.99
C PHE A 225 -13.32 -16.31 16.24
N ALA A 226 -13.20 -15.72 17.43
CA ALA A 226 -13.84 -16.26 18.63
C ALA A 226 -15.38 -16.19 18.52
N ALA A 227 -15.92 -15.10 17.98
CA ALA A 227 -17.35 -14.93 17.77
C ALA A 227 -17.90 -15.77 16.60
N ASN A 228 -17.17 -15.81 15.47
CA ASN A 228 -17.52 -16.61 14.31
C ASN A 228 -16.26 -17.22 13.66
N PRO A 229 -15.87 -18.45 14.04
CA PRO A 229 -14.64 -19.08 13.55
C PRO A 229 -14.59 -19.33 12.04
N SER A 230 -15.74 -19.26 11.36
CA SER A 230 -15.86 -19.53 9.92
C SER A 230 -16.05 -18.28 9.06
N ARG A 231 -16.13 -17.07 9.66
CA ARG A 231 -16.34 -15.82 8.92
C ARG A 231 -15.11 -15.50 8.06
N PRO A 232 -15.21 -15.44 6.73
CA PRO A 232 -14.16 -14.88 5.89
C PRO A 232 -13.82 -13.45 6.27
N VAL A 233 -12.53 -13.16 6.45
CA VAL A 233 -12.01 -11.80 6.63
C VAL A 233 -10.95 -11.54 5.57
N VAL A 234 -11.13 -10.49 4.79
CA VAL A 234 -10.17 -10.03 3.79
C VAL A 234 -9.73 -8.61 4.14
N GLY A 235 -8.44 -8.36 4.16
CA GLY A 235 -7.86 -7.08 4.57
C GLY A 235 -6.87 -6.54 3.54
N LEU A 236 -6.89 -5.24 3.29
CA LEU A 236 -5.84 -4.52 2.58
C LEU A 236 -5.18 -3.50 3.51
N LEU A 237 -3.88 -3.62 3.74
CA LEU A 237 -3.05 -2.73 4.54
C LEU A 237 -2.18 -1.90 3.60
N ASN A 238 -2.62 -0.69 3.28
CA ASN A 238 -1.95 0.20 2.34
C ASN A 238 -1.27 1.36 3.08
N TYR A 239 -0.10 1.08 3.65
CA TYR A 239 0.75 2.04 4.36
C TYR A 239 2.21 1.54 4.42
N CYS A 240 3.17 2.43 4.66
CA CYS A 240 4.60 2.05 4.78
C CYS A 240 4.82 1.05 5.92
N THR A 241 5.74 0.11 5.73
CA THR A 241 6.03 -1.00 6.65
C THR A 241 4.87 -1.97 6.95
N SER A 242 3.75 -1.90 6.21
CA SER A 242 2.53 -2.70 6.46
C SER A 242 2.75 -4.23 6.42
N GLY A 243 3.74 -4.70 5.67
CA GLY A 243 4.11 -6.12 5.60
C GLY A 243 4.72 -6.67 6.89
N GLY A 244 5.15 -5.81 7.82
CA GLY A 244 5.76 -6.25 9.07
C GLY A 244 4.81 -7.05 9.96
N ASN A 245 3.54 -6.66 10.00
CA ASN A 245 2.49 -7.45 10.66
C ASN A 245 2.34 -8.84 10.02
N LEU A 246 2.42 -8.89 8.70
CA LEU A 246 2.29 -10.13 7.93
C LEU A 246 3.48 -11.05 8.19
N GLU A 247 4.71 -10.52 8.14
CA GLU A 247 5.93 -11.23 8.50
C GLU A 247 5.86 -11.81 9.92
N PHE A 248 5.37 -11.03 10.89
CA PHE A 248 5.13 -11.50 12.25
C PHE A 248 4.15 -12.67 12.29
N MET A 249 3.01 -12.55 11.59
CA MET A 249 1.97 -13.58 11.55
C MET A 249 2.42 -14.87 10.86
N ARG A 250 3.40 -14.83 9.95
CA ARG A 250 3.98 -16.02 9.30
C ARG A 250 4.97 -16.80 10.19
N ARG A 251 5.39 -16.25 11.34
CA ARG A 251 6.38 -16.92 12.19
C ARG A 251 5.85 -18.25 12.71
N PRO A 252 6.65 -19.34 12.68
CA PRO A 252 6.21 -20.64 13.16
C PRO A 252 5.66 -20.62 14.59
N SER A 253 6.29 -19.87 15.49
CA SER A 253 5.85 -19.72 16.88
C SER A 253 4.50 -19.00 17.02
N VAL A 254 4.24 -18.00 16.16
CA VAL A 254 2.99 -17.26 16.12
C VAL A 254 1.88 -18.11 15.53
N VAL A 255 2.15 -18.79 14.42
CA VAL A 255 1.23 -19.76 13.81
C VAL A 255 0.85 -20.86 14.80
N GLN A 256 1.84 -21.42 15.52
CA GLN A 256 1.61 -22.48 16.51
C GLN A 256 0.79 -21.98 17.71
N ARG A 257 1.06 -20.78 18.23
CA ARG A 257 0.42 -20.26 19.45
C ARG A 257 -0.96 -19.64 19.20
N LEU A 258 -1.11 -18.87 18.12
CA LEU A 258 -2.35 -18.16 17.82
C LEU A 258 -3.26 -18.92 16.84
N GLY A 259 -2.74 -19.96 16.17
CA GLY A 259 -3.50 -20.71 15.19
C GLY A 259 -3.83 -19.91 13.93
N VAL A 260 -3.01 -18.92 13.59
CA VAL A 260 -3.26 -17.98 12.46
C VAL A 260 -3.59 -18.71 11.16
N ASP A 261 -2.92 -19.84 10.89
CA ASP A 261 -3.14 -20.57 9.64
C ASP A 261 -4.54 -21.21 9.54
N GLY A 262 -5.21 -21.43 10.68
CA GLY A 262 -6.59 -21.90 10.76
C GLY A 262 -7.63 -20.79 10.66
N TRP A 263 -7.24 -19.52 10.73
CA TRP A 263 -8.17 -18.41 10.60
C TRP A 263 -8.60 -18.25 9.13
N PRO A 264 -9.91 -18.03 8.84
CA PRO A 264 -10.39 -17.67 7.51
C PRO A 264 -10.02 -16.23 7.14
N LEU A 265 -8.72 -15.93 7.12
CA LEU A 265 -8.13 -14.60 6.97
C LEU A 265 -7.25 -14.50 5.71
N PHE A 266 -7.45 -13.46 4.91
CA PHE A 266 -6.58 -13.10 3.79
C PHE A 266 -6.18 -11.62 3.91
N LEU A 267 -4.95 -11.32 4.31
CA LEU A 267 -4.42 -9.97 4.43
C LEU A 267 -3.44 -9.69 3.30
N MET A 268 -3.58 -8.52 2.67
CA MET A 268 -2.69 -7.95 1.67
C MET A 268 -2.01 -6.73 2.27
N ALA A 269 -0.74 -6.50 1.95
CA ALA A 269 0.03 -5.34 2.35
C ALA A 269 0.71 -4.72 1.12
N SER A 270 0.77 -3.38 1.07
CA SER A 270 1.40 -2.66 -0.03
C SER A 270 2.92 -2.63 0.02
N SER A 271 3.52 -2.93 1.17
CA SER A 271 4.97 -3.01 1.36
C SER A 271 5.38 -4.15 2.28
N GLY A 272 6.68 -4.43 2.38
CA GLY A 272 7.29 -5.34 3.37
C GLY A 272 7.51 -4.65 4.73
N GLY A 273 7.95 -5.38 5.76
CA GLY A 273 8.11 -4.87 7.13
C GLY A 273 9.22 -3.83 7.34
N SER A 274 10.07 -3.62 6.34
CA SER A 274 11.19 -2.67 6.36
C SER A 274 11.22 -1.77 5.13
N THR A 275 10.12 -1.69 4.36
CA THR A 275 10.06 -0.91 3.12
C THR A 275 8.86 0.03 3.11
N ASP A 276 9.03 1.15 2.44
CA ASP A 276 7.98 2.15 2.25
C ASP A 276 7.01 1.72 1.16
N SER A 277 5.75 2.14 1.30
CA SER A 277 4.72 1.95 0.27
C SER A 277 4.80 3.08 -0.74
N LEU A 278 4.47 2.79 -2.00
CA LEU A 278 4.26 3.83 -3.02
C LEU A 278 2.96 4.59 -2.77
N VAL A 279 2.89 5.82 -3.30
CA VAL A 279 1.89 6.82 -2.93
C VAL A 279 0.49 6.41 -3.35
N ALA A 280 0.24 5.89 -4.55
CA ALA A 280 -1.08 5.30 -4.86
C ALA A 280 -1.28 3.90 -4.25
N GLY A 281 -0.19 3.23 -3.90
CA GLY A 281 -0.17 1.88 -3.35
C GLY A 281 -0.90 0.85 -4.22
N LEU A 282 -1.25 -0.29 -3.61
CA LEU A 282 -2.08 -1.33 -4.24
C LEU A 282 -3.56 -0.91 -4.38
N TRP A 283 -3.96 0.19 -3.75
CA TRP A 283 -5.35 0.53 -3.48
C TRP A 283 -6.21 0.58 -4.74
N GLN A 284 -5.83 1.42 -5.70
CA GLN A 284 -6.60 1.60 -6.93
C GLN A 284 -6.68 0.30 -7.75
N SER A 285 -5.56 -0.42 -7.86
CA SER A 285 -5.50 -1.67 -8.60
C SER A 285 -6.41 -2.75 -7.98
N VAL A 286 -6.42 -2.87 -6.65
CA VAL A 286 -7.29 -3.81 -5.93
C VAL A 286 -8.77 -3.45 -6.10
N PHE A 287 -9.18 -2.21 -5.84
CA PHE A 287 -10.60 -1.83 -5.90
C PHE A 287 -11.17 -1.87 -7.32
N ARG A 288 -10.37 -1.54 -8.33
CA ARG A 288 -10.78 -1.70 -9.75
C ARG A 288 -11.04 -3.16 -10.11
N LEU A 289 -10.11 -4.06 -9.74
CA LEU A 289 -10.27 -5.50 -10.00
C LEU A 289 -11.42 -6.09 -9.18
N LEU A 290 -11.53 -5.72 -7.91
CA LEU A 290 -12.61 -6.13 -7.04
C LEU A 290 -13.99 -5.73 -7.60
N SER A 291 -14.13 -4.46 -8.02
CA SER A 291 -15.38 -3.97 -8.63
C SER A 291 -15.74 -4.75 -9.90
N SER A 292 -14.76 -5.05 -10.75
CA SER A 292 -14.95 -5.86 -11.95
C SER A 292 -15.34 -7.31 -11.66
N CYS A 293 -14.87 -7.89 -10.55
CA CYS A 293 -15.26 -9.23 -10.11
C CYS A 293 -16.70 -9.25 -9.57
N LEU A 294 -17.08 -8.22 -8.83
CA LEU A 294 -18.41 -8.09 -8.21
C LEU A 294 -19.49 -7.66 -9.21
N HIS A 295 -19.12 -6.97 -10.29
CA HIS A 295 -20.03 -6.54 -11.35
C HIS A 295 -19.59 -7.07 -12.72
N PRO A 296 -19.85 -8.36 -13.02
CA PRO A 296 -19.47 -8.92 -14.30
C PRO A 296 -20.19 -8.21 -15.45
N PRO A 297 -19.49 -7.93 -16.57
CA PRO A 297 -20.13 -7.36 -17.75
C PRO A 297 -21.21 -8.29 -18.28
N ALA A 298 -22.27 -7.71 -18.85
CA ALA A 298 -23.40 -8.45 -19.43
C ALA A 298 -23.02 -9.45 -20.53
N THR A 299 -21.77 -9.37 -21.04
CA THR A 299 -21.21 -10.24 -22.07
C THR A 299 -20.91 -11.67 -21.61
N GLY A 300 -21.11 -12.00 -20.31
CA GLY A 300 -21.23 -13.39 -19.83
C GLY A 300 -19.92 -14.18 -19.66
N LEU A 301 -18.76 -13.64 -20.05
CA LEU A 301 -17.46 -14.21 -19.75
C LEU A 301 -16.89 -13.58 -18.47
N GLN A 302 -17.32 -14.08 -17.31
CA GLN A 302 -16.78 -13.65 -16.03
C GLN A 302 -15.44 -14.36 -15.78
N GLN A 303 -14.35 -13.58 -15.80
CA GLN A 303 -13.09 -14.08 -15.28
C GLN A 303 -13.24 -14.28 -13.77
N GLN A 304 -13.29 -15.54 -13.33
CA GLN A 304 -13.37 -15.87 -11.92
C GLN A 304 -11.99 -15.71 -11.28
N TYR A 305 -11.85 -14.72 -10.43
CA TYR A 305 -10.67 -14.55 -9.60
C TYR A 305 -10.84 -15.29 -8.28
N THR A 306 -9.77 -15.90 -7.79
CA THR A 306 -9.61 -16.19 -6.36
C THR A 306 -9.01 -14.95 -5.69
N PHE A 307 -9.02 -14.86 -4.35
CA PHE A 307 -8.32 -13.75 -3.69
C PHE A 307 -6.82 -13.72 -4.01
N GLU A 308 -6.19 -14.89 -4.10
CA GLU A 308 -4.79 -14.99 -4.50
C GLU A 308 -4.56 -14.46 -5.92
N SER A 309 -5.38 -14.88 -6.91
CA SER A 309 -5.20 -14.40 -8.28
C SER A 309 -5.61 -12.93 -8.46
N LEU A 310 -6.58 -12.44 -7.69
CA LEU A 310 -6.91 -11.02 -7.65
C LEU A 310 -5.72 -10.21 -7.12
N PHE A 311 -5.09 -10.66 -6.04
CA PHE A 311 -3.91 -10.01 -5.49
C PHE A 311 -2.74 -10.05 -6.47
N GLU A 312 -2.43 -11.19 -7.08
CA GLU A 312 -1.38 -11.29 -8.11
C GLU A 312 -1.63 -10.32 -9.27
N ALA A 313 -2.86 -10.22 -9.74
CA ALA A 313 -3.24 -9.27 -10.79
C ALA A 313 -3.14 -7.81 -10.31
N ALA A 314 -3.49 -7.52 -9.06
CA ALA A 314 -3.36 -6.19 -8.48
C ALA A 314 -1.89 -5.77 -8.32
N VAL A 315 -1.01 -6.66 -7.87
CA VAL A 315 0.45 -6.44 -7.80
C VAL A 315 1.03 -6.18 -9.19
N CYS A 316 0.57 -6.95 -10.16
CA CYS A 316 0.94 -6.76 -11.56
C CYS A 316 0.56 -5.36 -12.08
N ALA A 317 -0.68 -4.93 -11.84
CA ALA A 317 -1.14 -3.59 -12.19
C ALA A 317 -0.40 -2.49 -11.39
N TYR A 318 -0.15 -2.70 -10.11
CA TYR A 318 0.58 -1.78 -9.24
C TYR A 318 1.96 -1.44 -9.78
N HIS A 319 2.74 -2.44 -10.19
CA HIS A 319 4.06 -2.20 -10.78
C HIS A 319 3.96 -1.54 -12.17
N LYS A 320 2.88 -1.81 -12.92
CA LYS A 320 2.64 -1.17 -14.23
C LYS A 320 2.27 0.31 -14.10
N GLU A 321 1.51 0.67 -13.06
CA GLU A 321 0.91 1.99 -12.91
C GLU A 321 1.82 2.95 -12.14
N ASN A 322 2.68 2.45 -11.23
CA ASN A 322 3.59 3.27 -10.43
C ASN A 322 5.00 3.41 -11.02
N VAL A 323 5.10 3.43 -12.36
CA VAL A 323 6.36 3.68 -13.09
C VAL A 323 7.00 5.02 -12.69
N TYR A 324 6.20 5.99 -12.23
CA TYR A 324 6.67 7.28 -11.74
C TYR A 324 7.51 7.20 -10.46
N ASP A 325 7.13 6.36 -9.50
CA ASP A 325 7.90 6.22 -8.27
C ASP A 325 9.18 5.41 -8.51
N LEU A 326 9.10 4.37 -9.36
CA LEU A 326 10.28 3.68 -9.87
C LEU A 326 11.25 4.65 -10.56
N LEU A 327 10.73 5.60 -11.32
CA LEU A 327 11.53 6.68 -11.94
C LEU A 327 12.25 7.52 -10.89
N ASN A 328 11.55 7.96 -9.86
CA ASN A 328 12.14 8.77 -8.81
C ASN A 328 13.20 8.00 -8.03
N GLU A 329 12.97 6.71 -7.78
CA GLU A 329 13.89 5.83 -7.06
C GLU A 329 15.16 5.53 -7.87
N CYS A 330 15.01 5.39 -9.19
CA CYS A 330 16.14 5.32 -10.12
C CYS A 330 16.92 6.65 -10.17
N LYS A 331 16.21 7.78 -10.16
CA LYS A 331 16.84 9.11 -10.13
C LYS A 331 17.64 9.30 -8.85
N GLU A 332 17.05 9.04 -7.68
CA GLU A 332 17.74 9.18 -6.39
C GLU A 332 19.01 8.33 -6.29
N ARG A 333 19.00 7.11 -6.85
CA ARG A 333 20.21 6.26 -6.90
C ARG A 333 21.23 6.69 -7.93
N ALA A 334 20.78 7.19 -9.08
CA ALA A 334 21.67 7.66 -10.14
C ALA A 334 22.34 8.99 -9.76
N PHE A 335 21.61 9.85 -9.06
CA PHE A 335 22.07 11.14 -8.56
C PHE A 335 22.52 10.96 -7.11
N SER A 336 23.79 10.59 -6.88
CA SER A 336 24.34 10.44 -5.53
C SER A 336 23.99 11.63 -4.61
N GLU A 337 24.02 11.43 -3.27
CA GLU A 337 23.81 12.45 -2.22
C GLU A 337 24.52 13.80 -2.46
N ARG A 338 25.55 13.83 -3.32
CA ARG A 338 26.37 15.00 -3.64
C ARG A 338 25.84 15.88 -4.77
N VAL A 339 24.77 15.51 -5.47
CA VAL A 339 24.19 16.38 -6.52
C VAL A 339 23.72 17.70 -5.93
N TRP A 340 23.18 17.69 -4.71
CA TRP A 340 22.80 18.90 -3.98
C TRP A 340 24.01 19.69 -3.45
N GLU A 341 25.19 19.06 -3.37
CA GLU A 341 26.47 19.67 -2.99
C GLU A 341 27.23 20.26 -4.18
N LEU A 342 26.80 19.99 -5.42
CA LEU A 342 27.34 20.64 -6.59
C LEU A 342 26.82 22.08 -6.59
N ASP A 343 27.73 23.05 -6.48
CA ASP A 343 27.42 24.47 -6.70
C ASP A 343 26.89 24.63 -8.14
N PHE A 344 25.57 24.58 -8.28
CA PHE A 344 24.92 25.01 -9.50
C PHE A 344 25.01 26.53 -9.55
N SER A 345 26.09 27.05 -10.13
CA SER A 345 26.06 28.43 -10.60
C SER A 345 25.10 28.49 -11.79
N PHE A 346 23.82 28.66 -11.52
CA PHE A 346 22.93 29.29 -12.50
C PHE A 346 23.58 30.64 -12.74
N GLN A 347 24.19 30.86 -13.91
CA GLN A 347 24.85 32.12 -14.21
C GLN A 347 23.90 33.25 -13.80
N GLU A 348 24.26 33.94 -12.72
CA GLU A 348 23.52 35.06 -12.20
C GLU A 348 23.36 36.05 -13.36
N GLY A 349 22.13 36.26 -13.82
CA GLY A 349 21.90 37.28 -14.84
C GLY A 349 20.81 37.03 -15.87
N ASN A 350 19.89 36.07 -15.71
CA ASN A 350 18.69 36.12 -16.53
C ASN A 350 17.43 35.76 -15.74
N ASN A 351 16.66 36.81 -15.42
CA ASN A 351 15.28 36.79 -14.90
C ASN A 351 14.27 36.13 -15.87
N ASN A 352 14.71 35.28 -16.77
CA ASN A 352 13.84 34.57 -17.68
C ASN A 352 13.32 33.32 -16.97
N LYS A 353 12.00 33.28 -16.74
CA LYS A 353 11.23 32.16 -16.13
C LYS A 353 11.30 30.83 -16.90
N ASN A 354 12.21 30.72 -17.86
CA ASN A 354 12.56 29.50 -18.55
C ASN A 354 13.92 29.07 -18.01
N ALA A 355 13.94 28.51 -16.80
CA ALA A 355 15.09 27.75 -16.34
C ALA A 355 15.30 26.62 -17.37
N VAL A 356 16.31 26.78 -18.23
CA VAL A 356 16.71 25.77 -19.21
C VAL A 356 17.10 24.56 -18.38
N SER A 357 16.27 23.51 -18.42
CA SER A 357 16.65 22.23 -17.83
C SER A 357 17.99 21.83 -18.41
N ASP A 358 18.97 21.57 -17.54
CA ASP A 358 20.29 21.09 -17.93
C ASP A 358 20.15 20.03 -19.05
N PRO A 359 20.79 20.22 -20.22
CA PRO A 359 20.71 19.28 -21.34
C PRO A 359 20.99 17.83 -20.94
N TRP A 360 21.83 17.62 -19.93
CA TRP A 360 22.11 16.29 -19.39
C TRP A 360 20.93 15.72 -18.59
N HIS A 361 20.28 16.51 -17.72
CA HIS A 361 19.02 16.12 -17.09
C HIS A 361 17.92 15.83 -18.11
N ALA A 362 17.84 16.59 -19.21
CA ALA A 362 16.88 16.35 -20.28
C ALA A 362 17.18 15.04 -21.04
N GLU A 363 18.44 14.78 -21.37
CA GLU A 363 18.89 13.54 -22.03
C GLU A 363 18.68 12.31 -21.13
N TRP A 364 19.05 12.38 -19.85
CA TRP A 364 18.85 11.31 -18.87
C TRP A 364 17.36 11.03 -18.64
N ASN A 365 16.53 12.06 -18.45
CA ASN A 365 15.08 11.89 -18.35
C ASN A 365 14.51 11.23 -19.61
N THR A 366 15.04 11.56 -20.79
CA THR A 366 14.64 10.93 -22.06
C THR A 366 15.04 9.46 -22.09
N LYS A 367 16.29 9.13 -21.72
CA LYS A 367 16.78 7.73 -21.68
C LYS A 367 16.07 6.86 -20.65
N CYS A 368 15.78 7.41 -19.46
CA CYS A 368 14.96 6.72 -18.46
C CYS A 368 13.55 6.46 -18.98
N ARG A 369 12.91 7.47 -19.61
CA ARG A 369 11.59 7.30 -20.22
C ARG A 369 11.59 6.28 -21.35
N GLU A 370 12.63 6.23 -22.18
CA GLU A 370 12.81 5.22 -23.23
C GLU A 370 12.94 3.82 -22.63
N ALA A 371 13.86 3.61 -21.67
CA ALA A 371 14.04 2.32 -21.00
C ALA A 371 12.76 1.83 -20.31
N LEU A 372 11.98 2.75 -19.74
CA LEU A 372 10.70 2.43 -19.11
C LEU A 372 9.57 2.21 -20.08
N ARG A 373 9.52 2.92 -21.20
CA ARG A 373 8.59 2.63 -22.28
C ARG A 373 8.84 1.22 -22.80
N ASP A 374 10.11 0.87 -23.03
CA ASP A 374 10.49 -0.47 -23.47
C ASP A 374 10.09 -1.54 -22.43
N LEU A 375 10.25 -1.23 -21.13
CA LEU A 375 9.81 -2.07 -20.01
C LEU A 375 8.27 -2.20 -19.93
N GLN A 376 7.54 -1.10 -20.14
CA GLN A 376 6.08 -1.06 -20.13
C GLN A 376 5.46 -1.78 -21.34
N GLU A 377 6.07 -1.65 -22.51
CA GLU A 377 5.70 -2.37 -23.74
C GLU A 377 5.99 -3.86 -23.60
N ALA A 378 7.17 -4.25 -23.08
CA ALA A 378 7.51 -5.62 -22.71
C ALA A 378 6.44 -6.22 -21.79
N TYR A 379 6.10 -5.51 -20.73
CA TYR A 379 5.10 -5.96 -19.78
C TYR A 379 3.70 -6.08 -20.39
N THR A 380 3.30 -5.12 -21.23
CA THR A 380 1.99 -5.13 -21.92
C THR A 380 1.85 -6.32 -22.87
N ARG A 381 2.97 -6.87 -23.36
CA ARG A 381 3.00 -8.13 -24.13
C ARG A 381 2.91 -9.39 -23.27
N GLY A 382 2.67 -9.27 -21.95
CA GLY A 382 2.54 -10.39 -21.02
C GLY A 382 3.87 -10.96 -20.53
N GLU A 383 4.92 -10.15 -20.55
CA GLU A 383 6.25 -10.55 -20.08
C GLU A 383 6.35 -10.32 -18.57
N ALA A 384 6.73 -11.34 -17.80
CA ALA A 384 6.78 -11.24 -16.34
C ALA A 384 8.18 -10.84 -15.86
N PHE A 385 8.23 -9.92 -14.89
CA PHE A 385 9.48 -9.53 -14.21
C PHE A 385 9.66 -10.32 -12.91
N ARG A 386 10.85 -10.87 -12.69
CA ARG A 386 11.25 -11.40 -11.38
C ARG A 386 12.70 -11.03 -11.06
N VAL A 387 12.90 -10.44 -9.89
CA VAL A 387 14.22 -10.30 -9.27
C VAL A 387 14.52 -11.62 -8.56
N LEU A 388 15.51 -12.39 -9.05
CA LEU A 388 15.92 -13.63 -8.41
C LEU A 388 17.10 -13.38 -7.47
N HIS A 389 17.06 -14.00 -6.30
CA HIS A 389 18.26 -14.18 -5.47
C HIS A 389 19.25 -15.09 -6.22
N ARG A 390 20.56 -14.81 -6.13
CA ARG A 390 21.63 -15.51 -6.87
C ARG A 390 21.58 -17.02 -6.71
N ASP A 391 21.16 -17.51 -5.55
CA ASP A 391 21.03 -18.95 -5.27
C ASP A 391 19.88 -19.61 -6.05
N HIS A 392 18.86 -18.85 -6.43
CA HIS A 392 17.78 -19.30 -7.31
C HIS A 392 18.11 -19.13 -8.81
N ALA A 393 19.20 -18.44 -9.15
CA ALA A 393 19.68 -18.25 -10.52
C ALA A 393 20.77 -19.26 -10.94
N ARG A 394 21.19 -20.18 -10.05
CA ARG A 394 22.14 -21.25 -10.37
C ARG A 394 21.50 -22.22 -11.37
N GLY A 395 21.94 -22.15 -12.62
CA GLY A 395 21.36 -22.85 -13.79
C GLY A 395 20.95 -21.92 -14.93
N ILE A 396 20.78 -20.63 -14.64
CA ILE A 396 20.48 -19.57 -15.62
C ILE A 396 21.75 -18.75 -15.93
N ALA A 397 22.71 -18.73 -14.99
CA ALA A 397 23.83 -17.79 -14.93
C ALA A 397 25.19 -18.30 -15.48
N ASP A 398 25.25 -19.43 -16.20
CA ASP A 398 26.52 -19.97 -16.74
C ASP A 398 27.16 -19.11 -17.86
N GLY A 399 26.58 -17.94 -18.16
CA GLY A 399 27.12 -16.96 -19.12
C GLY A 399 27.36 -15.54 -18.58
N VAL A 400 27.24 -15.32 -17.27
CA VAL A 400 27.52 -14.00 -16.65
C VAL A 400 28.97 -14.00 -16.16
N ALA A 401 29.89 -13.67 -17.06
CA ALA A 401 31.30 -13.51 -16.73
C ALA A 401 31.52 -12.31 -15.79
N ASN A 402 32.13 -12.59 -14.63
CA ASN A 402 32.97 -11.72 -13.80
C ASN A 402 32.75 -10.20 -13.93
N HIS A 403 31.80 -9.65 -13.17
CA HIS A 403 31.79 -8.21 -12.83
C HIS A 403 32.22 -8.03 -11.36
N PRO A 404 33.26 -7.23 -11.05
CA PRO A 404 33.93 -7.26 -9.74
C PRO A 404 33.32 -6.35 -8.65
N ARG A 405 32.06 -5.92 -8.74
CA ARG A 405 31.44 -5.08 -7.69
C ARG A 405 30.03 -5.54 -7.31
N ARG A 406 30.04 -6.30 -6.20
CA ARG A 406 28.98 -6.71 -5.25
C ARG A 406 27.92 -7.75 -5.70
N PRO A 407 27.60 -8.74 -4.82
CA PRO A 407 26.91 -9.96 -5.19
C PRO A 407 25.49 -10.02 -4.58
N ASN A 408 24.53 -10.65 -5.26
CA ASN A 408 23.48 -11.52 -4.66
C ASN A 408 22.09 -11.43 -5.32
N HIS A 409 21.85 -10.50 -6.25
CA HIS A 409 20.58 -10.45 -7.00
C HIS A 409 20.82 -10.41 -8.51
N VAL A 410 20.03 -11.19 -9.27
CA VAL A 410 20.03 -11.25 -10.74
C VAL A 410 18.58 -11.14 -11.20
N VAL A 411 18.25 -10.15 -12.03
CA VAL A 411 16.93 -10.06 -12.66
C VAL A 411 16.89 -11.00 -13.85
N VAL A 412 15.89 -11.86 -13.89
CA VAL A 412 15.71 -12.83 -14.97
C VAL A 412 14.42 -12.51 -15.72
N TRP A 413 14.55 -12.29 -17.03
CA TRP A 413 13.43 -12.07 -17.95
C TRP A 413 12.86 -13.42 -18.38
N ALA A 414 11.60 -13.69 -18.05
CA ALA A 414 10.90 -14.90 -18.49
C ALA A 414 9.69 -14.50 -19.34
N ARG A 415 9.73 -14.87 -20.63
CA ARG A 415 8.63 -14.68 -21.58
C ARG A 415 7.66 -15.85 -21.45
N GLY A 416 6.41 -15.55 -21.09
CA GLY A 416 5.27 -16.48 -21.15
C GLY A 416 5.43 -17.74 -20.31
N VAL A 417 4.91 -17.74 -19.08
CA VAL A 417 4.68 -19.01 -18.38
C VAL A 417 3.46 -18.90 -17.46
N ASN A 418 2.54 -19.86 -17.61
CA ASN A 418 1.62 -20.26 -16.55
C ASN A 418 2.38 -20.45 -15.22
N ASN A 419 1.69 -20.23 -14.10
CA ASN A 419 2.18 -20.14 -12.71
C ASN A 419 3.06 -21.30 -12.16
N ASP A 420 3.57 -22.24 -12.95
CA ASP A 420 4.38 -23.39 -12.52
C ASP A 420 5.81 -23.35 -13.09
N TRP A 421 6.65 -22.51 -12.49
CA TRP A 421 8.07 -22.30 -12.86
C TRP A 421 8.95 -23.55 -12.68
N ARG A 422 8.50 -24.55 -11.90
CA ARG A 422 9.25 -25.79 -11.63
C ARG A 422 9.25 -26.75 -12.82
N LYS A 423 8.44 -26.47 -13.86
CA LYS A 423 8.28 -27.32 -15.05
C LYS A 423 9.05 -26.81 -16.28
N ILE A 424 10.01 -25.90 -16.12
CA ILE A 424 10.76 -25.35 -17.26
C ILE A 424 12.23 -25.81 -17.20
N PRO A 425 12.61 -26.90 -17.88
CA PRO A 425 13.99 -27.35 -17.82
C PRO A 425 14.92 -26.55 -18.73
N HIS A 426 14.44 -25.76 -19.71
CA HIS A 426 15.29 -25.29 -20.81
C HIS A 426 15.02 -23.88 -21.42
N SER A 427 14.27 -22.98 -20.80
CA SER A 427 14.16 -21.60 -21.35
C SER A 427 15.39 -20.79 -20.98
N ARG A 428 16.28 -20.53 -21.95
CA ARG A 428 17.39 -19.59 -21.78
C ARG A 428 16.82 -18.19 -21.48
N PRO A 429 17.38 -17.45 -20.50
CA PRO A 429 17.00 -16.06 -20.27
C PRO A 429 17.32 -15.25 -21.52
N TYR A 430 16.36 -14.47 -22.02
CA TYR A 430 16.60 -13.57 -23.14
C TYR A 430 17.32 -12.31 -22.61
N ARG A 431 18.30 -11.79 -23.35
CA ARG A 431 18.98 -10.53 -23.02
C ARG A 431 18.15 -9.37 -23.58
N CYS A 432 17.59 -8.52 -22.73
CA CYS A 432 17.20 -7.18 -23.16
C CYS A 432 18.41 -6.28 -22.97
N PRO A 433 18.91 -5.60 -23.99
CA PRO A 433 19.79 -4.48 -23.77
C PRO A 433 18.92 -3.34 -23.24
N ILE A 434 18.72 -3.27 -21.91
CA ILE A 434 18.61 -1.93 -21.32
C ILE A 434 19.89 -1.28 -21.77
N THR A 435 19.78 -0.28 -22.65
CA THR A 435 20.93 0.34 -23.30
C THR A 435 21.89 0.69 -22.16
N ALA A 436 23.06 0.06 -22.12
CA ALA A 436 24.07 0.37 -21.13
C ALA A 436 24.47 1.82 -21.39
N TYR A 437 23.81 2.75 -20.71
CA TYR A 437 24.18 4.15 -20.77
C TYR A 437 25.47 4.27 -19.98
N ARG A 438 26.59 4.24 -20.69
CA ARG A 438 27.90 4.57 -20.15
C ARG A 438 28.10 6.07 -20.27
N GLY A 439 27.49 6.82 -19.36
CA GLY A 439 27.85 8.21 -19.14
C GLY A 439 29.05 8.30 -18.20
N ILE A 440 29.98 9.21 -18.47
CA ILE A 440 31.07 9.54 -17.53
C ILE A 440 30.53 10.62 -16.59
N HIS A 441 30.14 10.24 -15.37
CA HIS A 441 29.88 11.20 -14.30
C HIS A 441 31.08 11.19 -13.35
N ALA A 442 31.78 12.33 -13.21
CA ALA A 442 32.92 12.48 -12.30
C ALA A 442 34.02 11.40 -12.45
N GLY A 443 34.24 10.88 -13.66
CA GLY A 443 35.22 9.82 -13.93
C GLY A 443 34.78 8.40 -13.54
N CYS A 444 33.52 8.19 -13.16
CA CYS A 444 32.96 6.88 -12.83
C CYS A 444 31.97 6.40 -13.91
N GLU A 445 32.06 5.12 -14.27
CA GLU A 445 31.12 4.43 -15.15
C GLU A 445 29.84 4.11 -14.37
N VAL A 446 28.70 4.63 -14.82
CA VAL A 446 27.39 4.40 -14.21
C VAL A 446 26.67 3.29 -14.97
N ASP A 447 26.31 2.20 -14.29
CA ASP A 447 25.50 1.11 -14.87
C ASP A 447 24.02 1.33 -14.59
N LEU A 448 23.31 1.91 -15.56
CA LEU A 448 21.86 2.16 -15.47
C LEU A 448 21.06 0.87 -15.24
N ALA A 449 21.49 -0.27 -15.78
CA ALA A 449 20.79 -1.53 -15.55
C ALA A 449 20.93 -1.96 -14.09
N ALA A 450 22.12 -1.84 -13.50
CA ALA A 450 22.32 -2.08 -12.07
C ALA A 450 21.49 -1.12 -11.20
N ILE A 451 21.42 0.17 -11.54
CA ILE A 451 20.60 1.16 -10.82
C ILE A 451 19.11 0.82 -10.88
N VAL A 452 18.60 0.43 -12.06
CA VAL A 452 17.21 0.01 -12.23
C VAL A 452 16.95 -1.25 -11.40
N VAL A 453 17.87 -2.21 -11.38
CA VAL A 453 17.77 -3.43 -10.55
C VAL A 453 17.73 -3.08 -9.07
N ASP A 454 18.60 -2.20 -8.60
CA ASP A 454 18.67 -1.78 -7.21
C ASP A 454 17.43 -0.96 -6.81
N ALA A 455 16.92 -0.11 -7.70
CA ALA A 455 15.67 0.61 -7.52
C ALA A 455 14.48 -0.34 -7.42
N PHE A 456 14.37 -1.33 -8.33
CA PHE A 456 13.34 -2.37 -8.24
C PHE A 456 13.46 -3.24 -6.98
N ALA A 457 14.67 -3.49 -6.51
CA ALA A 457 14.89 -4.24 -5.27
C ALA A 457 14.47 -3.43 -4.03
N ALA A 458 14.52 -2.10 -4.11
CA ALA A 458 14.16 -1.19 -3.04
C ALA A 458 12.68 -0.76 -3.05
N ILE A 459 12.00 -0.83 -4.19
CA ILE A 459 10.56 -0.60 -4.27
C ILE A 459 9.83 -1.60 -3.39
N ALA A 460 8.80 -1.10 -2.68
CA ALA A 460 7.85 -1.88 -1.93
C ALA A 460 7.50 -3.16 -2.66
N LYS A 461 7.72 -4.30 -2.02
CA LYS A 461 7.23 -5.60 -2.51
C LYS A 461 5.91 -5.86 -1.80
N PRO A 462 4.77 -5.75 -2.49
CA PRO A 462 3.50 -6.21 -1.97
C PRO A 462 3.61 -7.60 -1.37
N GLU A 463 3.00 -7.77 -0.21
CA GLU A 463 3.00 -9.03 0.52
C GLU A 463 1.60 -9.46 0.91
N PHE A 464 1.40 -10.75 1.20
CA PHE A 464 0.13 -11.22 1.75
C PHE A 464 0.27 -12.38 2.74
N VAL A 465 -0.63 -12.45 3.72
CA VAL A 465 -0.80 -13.60 4.60
C VAL A 465 -2.19 -14.17 4.36
N CYS A 466 -2.25 -15.47 4.11
CA CYS A 466 -3.49 -16.20 4.04
C CYS A 466 -3.50 -17.33 5.07
N GLY A 467 -4.64 -17.56 5.72
CA GLY A 467 -4.85 -18.76 6.53
C GLY A 467 -5.05 -19.95 5.62
N ARG A 468 -3.96 -20.60 5.19
CA ARG A 468 -3.98 -21.60 4.11
C ARG A 468 -4.86 -22.78 4.47
N SER A 469 -4.86 -23.19 5.74
CA SER A 469 -5.69 -24.29 6.23
C SER A 469 -7.19 -23.98 6.16
N SER A 470 -7.60 -22.71 6.10
CA SER A 470 -9.00 -22.32 5.90
C SER A 470 -9.47 -22.40 4.44
N GLY A 471 -8.54 -22.41 3.48
CA GLY A 471 -8.82 -22.36 2.04
C GLY A 471 -9.27 -20.99 1.52
N ILE A 472 -9.24 -19.94 2.34
CA ILE A 472 -9.76 -18.61 2.00
C ILE A 472 -9.11 -18.01 0.74
N HIS A 473 -7.82 -18.25 0.51
CA HIS A 473 -7.09 -17.74 -0.66
C HIS A 473 -7.59 -18.29 -2.00
N GLN A 474 -8.17 -19.49 -1.99
CA GLN A 474 -8.76 -20.15 -3.16
C GLN A 474 -10.23 -19.82 -3.37
N ALA A 475 -10.85 -19.11 -2.41
CA ALA A 475 -12.25 -18.77 -2.53
C ALA A 475 -12.45 -17.74 -3.65
N SER A 476 -13.51 -17.94 -4.44
CA SER A 476 -13.84 -17.08 -5.56
C SER A 476 -14.35 -15.73 -5.09
N VAL A 477 -13.79 -14.66 -5.65
CA VAL A 477 -14.25 -13.28 -5.42
C VAL A 477 -15.63 -13.13 -6.07
N SER A 478 -16.67 -13.08 -5.25
CA SER A 478 -18.06 -12.96 -5.70
C SER A 478 -18.90 -12.27 -4.64
N THR A 479 -20.03 -11.69 -5.03
CA THR A 479 -21.03 -11.08 -4.14
C THR A 479 -21.77 -12.08 -3.23
N THR A 480 -21.55 -13.38 -3.42
CA THR A 480 -22.08 -14.41 -2.51
C THR A 480 -21.05 -14.76 -1.43
N MET A 481 -19.78 -14.44 -1.67
CA MET A 481 -18.68 -14.71 -0.75
C MET A 481 -18.24 -13.45 0.02
N LEU A 482 -18.19 -12.32 -0.68
CA LEU A 482 -18.16 -10.94 -0.18
C LEU A 482 -19.53 -10.31 -0.35
#